data_AF-A0AAE3R8H2-F1
#
_entry.id   AF-A0AAE3R8H2-F1
#
_cell.length_a   1.000
_cell.length_b   1.000
_cell.length_c   1.000
_cell.angle_alpha   90.00
_cell.angle_beta   90.00
_cell.angle_gamma   90.00
#
_symmetry.space_group_name_H-M   'P 1'
#
loop_
_entity.id
_entity.type
_entity.pdbx_description
1 polymer ?
#
loop_
_entity_poly.entity_id
_entity_poly.type
_entity_poly.pdbx_seq_one_letter_code
_entity_poly.pdbx_strand_id
1 'polypeptide(L)'
;MSRVIAEVDLKTIDYKTAIPYKRKIQFLNKYESTNILLYGEYLRCLNPEKKSILDKYEKIEKKEDFYRFVYEGSSPKFHQSKDCEFLHSDYKNYKIPEKYRNDKNLTMKYRQLFKANVHLIDTNLELFKYKMGDFYDEDAIKPLHGGKNSGIIDIYNLSFQETENAINTILERYYALRINPLTRSYLDLFERFYSATNALKSLAHERVYLNREQNIFIEDFFTNIKSPIKKMLLSRQRMLFNPDLSFHDSVLLELGFSPCSKCF
;
A
#
# COMPACT_ATOMS: atom_id res chain seq x y z
N MET A 1 9.08 -22.64 10.78
CA MET A 1 7.93 -23.32 10.16
C MET A 1 6.68 -22.83 10.87
N SER A 2 5.92 -21.96 10.21
CA SER A 2 4.52 -21.64 10.52
C SER A 2 3.90 -21.28 9.17
N ARG A 3 3.31 -22.28 8.51
CA ARG A 3 2.70 -22.11 7.19
C ARG A 3 1.23 -21.72 7.43
N VAL A 4 0.85 -20.57 6.87
CA VAL A 4 -0.51 -20.05 6.61
C VAL A 4 -1.63 -20.89 7.22
N ILE A 5 -2.22 -20.38 8.30
CA ILE A 5 -3.39 -20.97 8.96
C ILE A 5 -4.65 -20.50 8.20
N ALA A 6 -5.31 -21.46 7.56
CA ALA A 6 -6.51 -21.38 6.71
C ALA A 6 -6.27 -21.15 5.21
N GLU A 7 -6.20 -22.26 4.47
CA GLU A 7 -6.62 -22.32 3.08
C GLU A 7 -8.16 -22.30 3.08
N VAL A 8 -8.76 -21.14 2.77
CA VAL A 8 -10.20 -21.08 2.49
C VAL A 8 -10.40 -21.70 1.11
N ASP A 9 -11.11 -22.82 1.03
CA ASP A 9 -11.48 -23.39 -0.27
C ASP A 9 -12.52 -22.49 -0.95
N LEU A 10 -12.01 -21.49 -1.68
CA LEU A 10 -12.77 -20.49 -2.43
C LEU A 10 -13.72 -21.11 -3.47
N LYS A 11 -13.56 -22.40 -3.79
CA LYS A 11 -14.41 -23.11 -4.76
C LYS A 11 -15.76 -23.52 -4.18
N THR A 12 -15.89 -23.54 -2.85
CA THR A 12 -17.11 -23.98 -2.17
C THR A 12 -18.15 -22.87 -1.98
N ILE A 13 -17.79 -21.60 -2.18
CA ILE A 13 -18.69 -20.48 -1.95
C ILE A 13 -19.34 -20.06 -3.27
N ASP A 14 -20.64 -20.35 -3.42
CA ASP A 14 -21.40 -19.99 -4.61
C ASP A 14 -21.76 -18.50 -4.64
N TYR A 15 -20.81 -17.67 -5.07
CA TYR A 15 -21.01 -16.24 -5.29
C TYR A 15 -21.70 -15.90 -6.62
N LYS A 16 -22.28 -16.87 -7.37
CA LYS A 16 -22.80 -16.61 -8.72
C LYS A 16 -23.83 -15.48 -8.79
N THR A 17 -24.53 -15.20 -7.68
CA THR A 17 -25.57 -14.15 -7.58
C THR A 17 -25.26 -13.05 -6.57
N ALA A 18 -24.21 -13.19 -5.77
CA ALA A 18 -23.87 -12.22 -4.72
C ALA A 18 -23.23 -10.96 -5.33
N ILE A 19 -23.75 -9.80 -4.95
CA ILE A 19 -23.21 -8.49 -5.33
C ILE A 19 -22.64 -7.79 -4.10
N PRO A 20 -21.48 -7.12 -4.20
CA PRO A 20 -20.80 -6.51 -3.06
C PRO A 20 -21.54 -5.29 -2.49
N TYR A 21 -22.58 -4.82 -3.17
CA TYR A 21 -23.35 -3.62 -2.84
C TYR A 21 -24.82 -3.77 -3.20
N LYS A 22 -25.67 -2.81 -2.80
CA LYS A 22 -27.14 -2.79 -3.04
C LYS A 22 -27.55 -2.99 -4.50
N ARG A 23 -26.64 -2.70 -5.44
CA ARG A 23 -26.80 -2.88 -6.89
C ARG A 23 -25.50 -3.34 -7.54
N LYS A 24 -25.60 -3.99 -8.71
CA LYS A 24 -24.45 -4.40 -9.52
C LYS A 24 -23.66 -3.17 -9.98
N ILE A 25 -22.35 -3.16 -9.71
CA ILE A 25 -21.43 -2.11 -10.17
C ILE A 25 -20.73 -2.62 -11.43
N GLN A 26 -21.05 -2.02 -12.58
CA GLN A 26 -20.71 -2.55 -13.90
C GLN A 26 -19.20 -2.66 -14.17
N PHE A 27 -18.41 -1.71 -13.68
CA PHE A 27 -16.97 -1.65 -13.90
C PHE A 27 -16.14 -2.55 -12.97
N LEU A 28 -16.77 -3.21 -11.98
CA LEU A 28 -16.10 -4.21 -11.15
C LEU A 28 -16.15 -5.56 -11.87
N ASN A 29 -14.99 -6.16 -12.10
CA ASN A 29 -14.95 -7.50 -12.69
C ASN A 29 -15.37 -8.56 -11.64
N LYS A 30 -15.56 -9.80 -12.10
CA LYS A 30 -15.95 -10.91 -11.22
C LYS A 30 -14.93 -11.12 -10.10
N TYR A 31 -13.64 -11.10 -10.41
CA TYR A 31 -12.57 -11.29 -9.43
C TYR A 31 -12.58 -10.24 -8.32
N GLU A 32 -12.72 -8.96 -8.68
CA GLU A 32 -12.79 -7.84 -7.73
C GLU A 32 -14.03 -7.94 -6.84
N SER A 33 -15.18 -8.26 -7.43
CA SER A 33 -16.42 -8.45 -6.67
C SER A 33 -16.31 -9.64 -5.72
N THR A 34 -15.76 -10.76 -6.18
CA THR A 34 -15.51 -11.95 -5.36
C THR A 34 -14.54 -11.66 -4.22
N ASN A 35 -13.44 -10.93 -4.47
CA ASN A 35 -12.49 -10.56 -3.42
C ASN A 35 -13.12 -9.69 -2.32
N ILE A 36 -14.00 -8.75 -2.69
CA ILE A 36 -14.70 -7.91 -1.71
C ILE A 36 -15.64 -8.77 -0.84
N LEU A 37 -16.36 -9.72 -1.46
CA LEU A 37 -17.26 -10.62 -0.74
C LEU A 37 -16.48 -11.59 0.16
N LEU A 38 -15.37 -12.15 -0.33
CA LEU A 38 -14.47 -13.00 0.43
C LEU A 38 -13.88 -12.29 1.64
N TYR A 39 -13.54 -11.00 1.50
CA TYR A 39 -13.12 -10.19 2.63
C TYR A 39 -14.23 -10.08 3.68
N GLY A 40 -15.48 -9.86 3.27
CA GLY A 40 -16.64 -9.87 4.17
C GLY A 40 -16.84 -11.22 4.88
N GLU A 41 -16.76 -12.33 4.14
CA GLU A 41 -16.86 -13.68 4.71
C GLU A 41 -15.72 -13.98 5.68
N TYR A 42 -14.50 -13.57 5.34
CA TYR A 42 -13.36 -13.68 6.25
C TYR A 42 -13.63 -12.94 7.57
N LEU A 43 -14.10 -11.70 7.50
CA LEU A 43 -14.47 -10.90 8.67
C LEU A 43 -15.62 -11.52 9.47
N ARG A 44 -16.63 -12.07 8.78
CA ARG A 44 -17.74 -12.80 9.40
C ARG A 44 -17.26 -14.03 10.15
N CYS A 45 -16.31 -14.78 9.60
CA CYS A 45 -15.71 -15.98 10.21
C CYS A 45 -14.73 -15.65 11.35
N LEU A 46 -14.27 -14.41 11.50
CA LEU A 46 -13.56 -13.96 12.71
C LEU A 46 -14.52 -13.69 13.89
N ASN A 47 -15.78 -13.34 13.57
CA ASN A 47 -16.78 -12.94 14.54
C ASN A 47 -17.44 -14.06 15.40
N PRO A 48 -17.38 -15.39 15.11
CA PRO A 48 -18.09 -16.36 15.96
C PRO A 48 -17.53 -16.51 17.38
N GLU A 49 -16.29 -16.09 17.63
CA GLU A 49 -15.64 -16.17 18.96
C GLU A 49 -15.15 -14.83 19.50
N LYS A 50 -15.50 -13.69 18.87
CA LYS A 50 -14.87 -12.37 19.15
C LYS A 50 -13.34 -12.39 19.07
N LYS A 51 -12.75 -13.31 18.30
CA LYS A 51 -11.31 -13.31 18.07
C LYS A 51 -10.98 -12.11 17.20
N SER A 52 -10.29 -11.15 17.77
CA SER A 52 -9.87 -9.93 17.08
C SER A 52 -8.99 -10.31 15.89
N ILE A 53 -8.99 -9.50 14.83
CA ILE A 53 -7.97 -9.59 13.76
C ILE A 53 -6.55 -9.62 14.34
N LEU A 54 -6.36 -9.00 15.51
CA LEU A 54 -5.13 -8.98 16.29
C LEU A 54 -4.70 -10.37 16.77
N ASP A 55 -5.65 -11.25 17.10
CA ASP A 55 -5.36 -12.60 17.59
C ASP A 55 -4.77 -13.51 16.51
N LYS A 56 -4.96 -13.14 15.24
CA LYS A 56 -4.39 -13.83 14.07
C LYS A 56 -3.25 -13.06 13.41
N TYR A 57 -2.95 -11.85 13.89
CA TYR A 57 -1.90 -11.03 13.32
C TYR A 57 -0.55 -11.50 13.86
N GLU A 58 0.28 -12.08 12.99
CA GLU A 58 1.69 -12.26 13.31
C GLU A 58 2.37 -10.91 13.22
N LYS A 59 2.75 -10.37 14.39
CA LYS A 59 3.52 -9.13 14.45
C LYS A 59 4.78 -9.28 13.61
N ILE A 60 5.01 -8.32 12.71
CA ILE A 60 6.29 -8.27 12.01
C ILE A 60 7.33 -7.93 13.08
N GLU A 61 8.04 -8.96 13.55
CA GLU A 61 9.14 -8.75 14.46
C GLU A 61 10.18 -7.87 13.79
N LYS A 62 10.70 -6.92 14.55
CA LYS A 62 11.81 -6.10 14.09
C LYS A 62 12.96 -7.06 13.79
N LYS A 63 13.33 -7.17 12.51
CA LYS A 63 14.46 -7.99 12.10
C LYS A 63 15.69 -7.58 12.92
N GLU A 64 16.41 -8.57 13.43
CA GLU A 64 17.69 -8.32 14.07
C GLU A 64 18.62 -7.55 13.13
N ASP A 65 19.43 -6.68 13.71
CA ASP A 65 20.38 -5.86 12.98
C ASP A 65 21.48 -6.76 12.39
N PHE A 66 21.44 -6.96 11.07
CA PHE A 66 22.43 -7.75 10.35
C PHE A 66 23.69 -6.94 9.98
N TYR A 67 23.80 -5.69 10.46
CA TYR A 67 24.94 -4.80 10.24
C TYR A 67 25.27 -4.55 8.76
N ARG A 68 24.28 -4.72 7.88
CA ARG A 68 24.48 -4.59 6.43
C ARG A 68 24.39 -3.15 5.95
N PHE A 69 23.64 -2.32 6.67
CA PHE A 69 23.28 -0.97 6.21
C PHE A 69 23.55 0.11 7.24
N VAL A 70 23.80 1.32 6.75
CA VAL A 70 24.03 2.51 7.59
C VAL A 70 22.77 2.88 8.37
N TYR A 71 21.63 2.86 7.70
CA TYR A 71 20.32 3.06 8.29
C TYR A 71 19.63 1.71 8.44
N GLU A 72 19.44 1.25 9.66
CA GLU A 72 18.64 0.06 9.90
C GLU A 72 17.16 0.35 9.69
N GLY A 73 16.43 -0.66 9.21
CA GLY A 73 14.98 -0.57 9.07
C GLY A 73 14.34 -0.26 10.43
N SER A 74 13.62 0.85 10.52
CA SER A 74 12.78 1.13 11.69
C SER A 74 11.44 0.44 11.56
N SER A 75 10.68 0.41 12.65
CA SER A 75 9.25 0.14 12.58
C SER A 75 8.60 1.05 11.53
N PRO A 76 7.63 0.53 10.75
CA PRO A 76 6.83 1.35 9.86
C PRO A 76 6.19 2.52 10.62
N LYS A 77 6.03 3.66 9.95
CA LYS A 77 5.43 4.85 10.54
C LYS A 77 4.00 5.05 10.04
N PHE A 78 3.08 5.43 10.91
CA PHE A 78 1.76 5.91 10.52
C PHE A 78 1.71 7.44 10.55
N HIS A 79 0.90 8.02 9.67
CA HIS A 79 0.84 9.45 9.42
C HIS A 79 -0.59 9.95 9.59
N GLN A 80 -0.75 11.14 10.19
CA GLN A 80 -2.06 11.79 10.30
C GLN A 80 -2.49 12.46 8.98
N SER A 81 -1.51 12.92 8.19
CA SER A 81 -1.75 13.62 6.93
C SER A 81 -1.06 12.93 5.76
N LYS A 82 -1.80 12.80 4.65
CA LYS A 82 -1.31 12.33 3.35
C LYS A 82 -0.28 13.27 2.72
N ASP A 83 -0.20 14.53 3.18
CA ASP A 83 0.70 15.55 2.64
C ASP A 83 2.00 15.65 3.46
N CYS A 84 2.24 14.71 4.38
CA CYS A 84 3.46 14.68 5.18
C CYS A 84 4.70 14.45 4.27
N GLU A 85 5.70 15.31 4.37
CA GLU A 85 6.92 15.20 3.55
C GLU A 85 7.64 13.86 3.73
N PHE A 86 7.63 13.30 4.95
CA PHE A 86 8.26 12.00 5.24
C PHE A 86 7.49 10.82 4.63
N LEU A 87 6.21 11.01 4.29
CA LEU A 87 5.43 10.00 3.58
C LEU A 87 5.83 9.93 2.10
N HIS A 88 6.28 11.06 1.54
CA HIS A 88 6.71 11.18 0.14
C HIS A 88 8.23 11.12 -0.04
N SER A 89 8.99 11.08 1.05
CA SER A 89 10.45 11.05 0.98
C SER A 89 10.95 9.70 0.47
N ASP A 90 11.84 9.74 -0.53
CA ASP A 90 12.53 8.56 -0.98
C ASP A 90 13.44 8.00 0.12
N TYR A 91 13.41 6.69 0.29
CA TYR A 91 14.33 6.00 1.20
C TYR A 91 15.68 5.79 0.51
N LYS A 92 16.71 6.51 1.00
CA LYS A 92 18.11 6.28 0.62
C LYS A 92 18.83 5.54 1.74
N ASN A 93 19.56 4.50 1.38
CA ASN A 93 20.41 3.77 2.32
C ASN A 93 21.76 3.41 1.69
N TYR A 94 22.73 3.07 2.53
CA TYR A 94 24.12 2.84 2.14
C TYR A 94 24.60 1.52 2.74
N LYS A 95 25.40 0.77 2.00
CA LYS A 95 25.98 -0.47 2.50
C LYS A 95 27.12 -0.15 3.46
N ILE A 96 27.23 -0.95 4.51
CA ILE A 96 28.43 -0.96 5.34
C ILE A 96 29.45 -1.91 4.68
N PRO A 97 30.72 -1.50 4.49
CA PRO A 97 31.77 -2.39 4.00
C PRO A 97 31.92 -3.66 4.83
N GLU A 98 32.19 -4.80 4.19
CA GLU A 98 32.29 -6.11 4.87
C GLU A 98 33.34 -6.13 5.98
N LYS A 99 34.46 -5.42 5.77
CA LYS A 99 35.54 -5.23 6.76
C LYS A 99 35.06 -4.69 8.11
N TYR A 100 33.92 -4.02 8.16
CA TYR A 100 33.37 -3.45 9.41
C TYR A 100 32.24 -4.27 10.02
N ARG A 101 31.57 -5.15 9.25
CA ARG A 101 30.32 -5.83 9.67
C ARG A 101 30.51 -6.88 10.77
N ASN A 102 31.69 -7.49 10.85
CA ASN A 102 31.95 -8.58 11.79
C ASN A 102 32.24 -8.09 13.22
N ASP A 103 32.44 -6.78 13.40
CA ASP A 103 32.62 -6.14 14.70
C ASP A 103 31.52 -5.10 14.92
N LYS A 104 30.68 -5.35 15.93
CA LYS A 104 29.56 -4.47 16.31
C LYS A 104 30.04 -3.06 16.67
N ASN A 105 31.13 -2.92 17.42
CA ASN A 105 31.63 -1.62 17.84
C ASN A 105 32.16 -0.83 16.63
N LEU A 106 32.87 -1.52 15.73
CA LEU A 106 33.41 -0.92 14.52
C LEU A 106 32.28 -0.51 13.56
N THR A 107 31.26 -1.36 13.40
CA THR A 107 30.03 -1.05 12.66
C THR A 107 29.34 0.21 13.21
N MET A 108 29.17 0.30 14.53
CA MET A 108 28.50 1.44 15.15
C MET A 108 29.28 2.74 14.98
N LYS A 109 30.62 2.68 15.09
CA LYS A 109 31.50 3.83 14.78
C LYS A 109 31.37 4.26 13.33
N TYR A 110 31.40 3.32 12.38
CA TYR A 110 31.19 3.59 10.96
C TYR A 110 29.85 4.30 10.73
N ARG A 111 28.76 3.79 11.31
CA ARG A 111 27.42 4.40 11.18
C ARG A 111 27.37 5.83 11.71
N GLN A 112 27.94 6.07 12.89
CA GLN A 112 27.95 7.41 13.49
C GLN A 112 28.71 8.40 12.59
N LEU A 113 29.91 8.01 12.15
CA LEU A 113 30.75 8.85 11.31
C LEU A 113 30.10 9.11 9.95
N PHE A 114 29.55 8.07 9.32
CA PHE A 114 28.88 8.19 8.03
C PHE A 114 27.65 9.11 8.13
N LYS A 115 26.78 8.91 9.12
CA LYS A 115 25.57 9.74 9.31
C LYS A 115 25.88 11.22 9.55
N ALA A 116 26.96 11.51 10.29
CA ALA A 116 27.39 12.87 10.55
C ALA A 116 27.85 13.60 9.28
N ASN A 117 28.35 12.87 8.28
CA ASN A 117 29.00 13.45 7.09
C ASN A 117 28.26 13.17 5.77
N VAL A 118 27.19 12.35 5.76
CA VAL A 118 26.51 11.89 4.53
C VAL A 118 26.07 13.03 3.59
N HIS A 119 25.69 14.19 4.13
CA HIS A 119 25.31 15.37 3.37
C HIS A 119 26.43 15.88 2.45
N LEU A 120 27.70 15.59 2.80
CA LEU A 120 28.88 15.98 2.03
C LEU A 120 29.08 15.14 0.77
N ILE A 121 28.46 13.96 0.64
CA ILE A 121 28.61 13.11 -0.55
C ILE A 121 28.19 13.87 -1.81
N ASP A 122 27.08 14.61 -1.72
CA ASP A 122 26.53 15.37 -2.84
C ASP A 122 27.15 16.77 -2.98
N THR A 123 27.65 17.38 -1.89
CA THR A 123 28.13 18.78 -1.91
C THR A 123 29.65 18.93 -1.95
N ASN A 124 30.41 18.04 -1.32
CA ASN A 124 31.87 18.10 -1.23
C ASN A 124 32.48 16.72 -0.91
N LEU A 125 32.61 15.89 -1.95
CA LEU A 125 33.07 14.51 -1.83
C LEU A 125 34.49 14.39 -1.25
N GLU A 126 35.38 15.34 -1.54
CA GLU A 126 36.76 15.31 -1.00
C GLU A 126 36.79 15.54 0.50
N LEU A 127 35.96 16.46 1.02
CA LEU A 127 35.80 16.65 2.45
C LEU A 127 35.17 15.41 3.11
N PHE A 128 34.21 14.77 2.44
CA PHE A 128 33.63 13.50 2.92
C PHE A 128 34.72 12.41 3.06
N LYS A 129 35.54 12.22 2.02
CA LYS A 129 36.67 11.27 2.03
C LYS A 129 37.61 11.56 3.20
N TYR A 130 38.01 12.81 3.37
CA TYR A 130 38.87 13.24 4.47
C TYR A 130 38.26 12.95 5.85
N LYS A 131 36.97 13.23 6.05
CA LYS A 131 36.26 12.99 7.32
C LYS A 131 36.09 11.49 7.61
N MET A 132 35.91 10.67 6.59
CA MET A 132 35.83 9.22 6.73
C MET A 132 37.20 8.59 7.00
N GLY A 133 38.29 9.13 6.43
CA GLY A 133 39.65 8.63 6.63
C GLY A 133 39.75 7.14 6.27
N ASP A 134 40.30 6.34 7.17
CA ASP A 134 40.44 4.88 7.01
C ASP A 134 39.10 4.15 6.86
N PHE A 135 37.99 4.78 7.27
CA PHE A 135 36.64 4.24 7.07
C PHE A 135 36.09 4.46 5.66
N TYR A 136 36.77 5.24 4.81
CA TYR A 136 36.29 5.48 3.45
C TYR A 136 36.28 4.19 2.63
N ASP A 137 35.23 4.06 1.81
CA ASP A 137 35.02 2.97 0.88
C ASP A 137 34.15 3.48 -0.27
N GLU A 138 34.64 3.36 -1.50
CA GLU A 138 34.02 3.93 -2.69
C GLU A 138 32.73 3.19 -3.11
N ASP A 139 32.60 1.91 -2.78
CA ASP A 139 31.38 1.15 -3.06
C ASP A 139 30.29 1.41 -2.02
N ALA A 140 30.67 1.84 -0.81
CA ALA A 140 29.72 2.14 0.25
C ALA A 140 28.96 3.46 0.07
N ILE A 141 29.50 4.42 -0.70
CA ILE A 141 28.86 5.72 -0.95
C ILE A 141 27.80 5.67 -2.06
N LYS A 142 27.70 4.57 -2.81
CA LYS A 142 26.66 4.38 -3.82
C LYS A 142 25.33 4.14 -3.11
N PRO A 143 24.34 5.04 -3.21
CA PRO A 143 23.07 4.85 -2.54
C PRO A 143 22.36 3.64 -3.14
N LEU A 144 21.87 2.77 -2.26
CA LEU A 144 20.84 1.84 -2.65
C LEU A 144 19.56 2.66 -2.77
N HIS A 145 19.07 2.78 -4.01
CA HIS A 145 17.72 3.26 -4.23
C HIS A 145 16.77 2.23 -3.61
N GLY A 146 16.27 2.58 -2.42
CA GLY A 146 15.27 1.81 -1.70
C GLY A 146 14.05 1.61 -2.57
N GLY A 147 13.42 0.44 -2.46
CA GLY A 147 12.25 0.09 -3.26
C GLY A 147 11.23 1.22 -3.32
N LYS A 148 10.58 1.38 -4.49
CA LYS A 148 9.49 2.34 -4.69
C LYS A 148 8.54 2.24 -3.49
N ASN A 149 8.19 3.39 -2.91
CA ASN A 149 7.21 3.46 -1.83
C ASN A 149 5.99 2.60 -2.22
N SER A 150 5.55 1.71 -1.32
CA SER A 150 4.40 0.80 -1.55
C SER A 150 3.08 1.53 -1.78
N GLY A 151 3.09 2.86 -1.69
CA GLY A 151 1.96 3.74 -1.87
C GLY A 151 1.35 4.14 -0.53
N ILE A 152 0.46 5.12 -0.59
CA ILE A 152 -0.25 5.65 0.57
C ILE A 152 -1.57 4.88 0.71
N ILE A 153 -1.79 4.32 1.89
CA ILE A 153 -3.07 3.69 2.26
C ILE A 153 -3.79 4.63 3.21
N ASP A 154 -4.82 5.31 2.72
CA ASP A 154 -5.71 6.09 3.56
C ASP A 154 -6.67 5.17 4.31
N ILE A 155 -6.77 5.35 5.62
CA ILE A 155 -7.77 4.70 6.46
C ILE A 155 -8.78 5.75 6.89
N TYR A 156 -10.04 5.54 6.54
CA TYR A 156 -11.14 6.44 6.90
C TYR A 156 -11.98 5.81 8.01
N ASN A 157 -12.14 6.50 9.14
CA ASN A 157 -13.10 6.14 10.19
C ASN A 157 -14.46 6.80 9.91
N LEU A 158 -14.99 6.62 8.70
CA LEU A 158 -16.37 7.02 8.40
C LEU A 158 -17.35 6.14 9.19
N SER A 159 -18.53 6.67 9.49
CA SER A 159 -19.67 5.86 9.89
C SER A 159 -20.18 5.00 8.73
N PHE A 160 -21.04 4.03 9.05
CA PHE A 160 -21.69 3.21 8.03
C PHE A 160 -22.48 4.06 7.02
N GLN A 161 -23.25 5.03 7.51
CA GLN A 161 -24.06 5.90 6.66
C GLN A 161 -23.19 6.80 5.79
N GLU A 162 -22.11 7.38 6.33
CA GLU A 162 -21.17 8.18 5.55
C GLU A 162 -20.46 7.35 4.47
N THR A 163 -20.13 6.10 4.78
CA THR A 163 -19.55 5.17 3.79
C THR A 163 -20.54 4.86 2.67
N GLU A 164 -21.81 4.60 2.99
CA GLU A 164 -22.84 4.37 1.97
C GLU A 164 -23.09 5.61 1.11
N ASN A 165 -23.11 6.81 1.73
CA ASN A 165 -23.24 8.07 1.01
C ASN A 165 -22.05 8.29 0.07
N ALA A 166 -20.82 8.06 0.52
CA ALA A 166 -19.61 8.18 -0.31
C ALA A 166 -19.64 7.23 -1.52
N ILE A 167 -20.06 5.97 -1.32
CA ILE A 167 -20.26 5.01 -2.42
C ILE A 167 -21.25 5.56 -3.43
N ASN A 168 -22.41 6.06 -2.98
CA ASN A 168 -23.44 6.57 -3.87
C ASN A 168 -22.99 7.80 -4.66
N THR A 169 -22.30 8.74 -4.02
CA THR A 169 -21.73 9.92 -4.69
C THR A 169 -20.71 9.53 -5.77
N ILE A 170 -19.84 8.55 -5.51
CA ILE A 170 -18.90 8.08 -6.53
C ILE A 170 -19.65 7.37 -7.68
N LEU A 171 -20.69 6.59 -7.37
CA LEU A 171 -21.52 5.96 -8.39
C LEU A 171 -22.27 6.97 -9.25
N GLU A 172 -22.79 8.06 -8.67
CA GLU A 172 -23.43 9.15 -9.41
C GLU A 172 -22.47 9.78 -10.43
N ARG A 173 -21.21 10.03 -10.03
CA ARG A 173 -20.16 10.50 -10.97
C ARG A 173 -19.95 9.51 -12.11
N TYR A 174 -19.87 8.21 -11.82
CA TYR A 174 -19.76 7.17 -12.86
C TYR A 174 -20.95 7.20 -13.82
N TYR A 175 -22.18 7.29 -13.31
CA TYR A 175 -23.36 7.34 -14.16
C TYR A 175 -23.42 8.61 -15.01
N ALA A 176 -22.96 9.76 -14.49
CA ALA A 176 -22.82 10.98 -15.28
C ALA A 176 -21.84 10.79 -16.47
N LEU A 177 -20.71 10.10 -16.25
CA LEU A 177 -19.78 9.75 -17.33
C LEU A 177 -20.38 8.78 -18.36
N ARG A 178 -21.37 7.96 -17.99
CA ARG A 178 -22.06 7.05 -18.92
C ARG A 178 -23.11 7.76 -19.78
N ILE A 179 -23.59 8.93 -19.36
CA ILE A 179 -24.55 9.73 -20.14
C ILE A 179 -23.85 10.42 -21.32
N ASN A 180 -22.63 10.93 -21.11
CA ASN A 180 -21.88 11.59 -22.17
C ASN A 180 -21.36 10.57 -23.20
N PRO A 181 -21.64 10.72 -24.51
CA PRO A 181 -21.28 9.73 -25.53
C PRO A 181 -19.78 9.46 -25.67
N LEU A 182 -18.95 10.50 -25.52
CA LEU A 182 -17.50 10.39 -25.64
C LEU A 182 -16.93 9.58 -24.49
N THR A 183 -17.23 9.98 -23.25
CA THR A 183 -16.73 9.28 -22.05
C THR A 183 -17.34 7.88 -21.93
N ARG A 184 -18.58 7.70 -22.37
CA ARG A 184 -19.19 6.36 -22.47
C ARG A 184 -18.40 5.45 -23.40
N SER A 185 -17.99 5.94 -24.58
CA SER A 185 -17.19 5.13 -25.52
C SER A 185 -15.86 4.68 -24.91
N TYR A 186 -15.22 5.53 -24.09
CA TYR A 186 -13.98 5.19 -23.38
C TYR A 186 -14.22 4.18 -22.27
N LEU A 187 -15.32 4.31 -21.52
CA LEU A 187 -15.72 3.35 -20.49
C LEU A 187 -16.09 1.98 -21.09
N ASP A 188 -16.75 1.95 -22.24
CA ASP A 188 -17.10 0.70 -22.92
C ASP A 188 -15.84 -0.03 -23.40
N LEU A 189 -14.85 0.71 -23.92
CA LEU A 189 -13.53 0.20 -24.26
C LEU A 189 -12.81 -0.35 -23.02
N PHE A 190 -12.84 0.39 -21.92
CA PHE A 190 -12.27 -0.01 -20.65
C PHE A 190 -12.90 -1.29 -20.10
N GLU A 191 -14.23 -1.35 -19.99
CA GLU A 191 -14.96 -2.50 -19.45
C GLU A 191 -14.69 -3.77 -20.27
N ARG A 192 -14.50 -3.63 -21.58
CA ARG A 192 -14.16 -4.73 -22.50
C ARG A 192 -12.74 -5.28 -22.31
N PHE A 193 -11.74 -4.42 -22.10
CA PHE A 193 -10.32 -4.81 -22.19
C PHE A 193 -9.55 -4.81 -20.86
N TYR A 194 -9.98 -4.02 -19.88
CA TYR A 194 -9.33 -3.87 -18.57
C TYR A 194 -9.98 -4.67 -17.44
N SER A 195 -11.14 -5.29 -17.68
CA SER A 195 -11.78 -6.18 -16.70
C SER A 195 -11.03 -7.53 -16.56
N ALA A 196 -10.12 -7.86 -17.47
CA ALA A 196 -9.15 -8.93 -17.30
C ALA A 196 -8.02 -8.44 -16.37
N THR A 197 -7.69 -9.20 -15.33
CA THR A 197 -6.81 -8.88 -14.19
C THR A 197 -5.36 -8.48 -14.52
N ASN A 198 -5.01 -8.28 -15.80
CA ASN A 198 -3.76 -7.71 -16.28
C ASN A 198 -4.02 -6.71 -17.41
N ALA A 199 -4.87 -5.71 -17.16
CA ALA A 199 -5.10 -4.50 -17.94
C ALA A 199 -3.97 -4.05 -18.89
N LEU A 200 -2.72 -3.98 -18.42
CA LEU A 200 -1.57 -3.55 -19.23
C LEU A 200 -1.01 -4.65 -20.15
N LYS A 201 -1.20 -5.94 -19.82
CA LYS A 201 -0.79 -7.07 -20.67
C LYS A 201 -1.85 -7.45 -21.70
N SER A 202 -3.14 -7.26 -21.43
CA SER A 202 -4.23 -7.56 -22.38
C SER A 202 -4.22 -6.59 -23.57
N LEU A 203 -4.03 -5.29 -23.34
CA LEU A 203 -3.89 -4.30 -24.42
C LEU A 203 -2.70 -4.58 -25.34
N ALA A 204 -1.58 -5.02 -24.76
CA ALA A 204 -0.38 -5.37 -25.53
C ALA A 204 -0.60 -6.61 -26.42
N HIS A 205 -1.39 -7.59 -25.95
CA HIS A 205 -1.75 -8.78 -26.73
C HIS A 205 -2.76 -8.48 -27.85
N GLU A 206 -3.71 -7.57 -27.63
CA GLU A 206 -4.76 -7.24 -28.61
C GLU A 206 -4.44 -6.01 -29.49
N ARG A 207 -3.24 -5.43 -29.36
CA ARG A 207 -2.78 -4.23 -30.10
C ARG A 207 -3.76 -3.05 -29.99
N VAL A 208 -4.46 -2.94 -28.87
CA VAL A 208 -5.34 -1.79 -28.60
C VAL A 208 -4.49 -0.65 -28.06
N TYR A 209 -4.10 0.25 -28.95
CA TYR A 209 -3.36 1.46 -28.59
C TYR A 209 -4.35 2.57 -28.23
N LEU A 210 -4.41 2.89 -26.93
CA LEU A 210 -5.15 4.05 -26.45
C LEU A 210 -4.44 5.33 -26.88
N ASN A 211 -5.20 6.30 -27.37
CA ASN A 211 -4.65 7.63 -27.59
C ASN A 211 -4.37 8.34 -26.25
N ARG A 212 -3.70 9.50 -26.30
CA ARG A 212 -3.32 10.25 -25.08
C ARG A 212 -4.53 10.61 -24.22
N GLU A 213 -5.62 11.05 -24.82
CA GLU A 213 -6.84 11.47 -24.10
C GLU A 213 -7.51 10.29 -23.40
N GLN A 214 -7.58 9.13 -24.08
CA GLN A 214 -8.12 7.90 -23.52
C GLN A 214 -7.30 7.39 -22.34
N ASN A 215 -5.96 7.46 -22.42
CA ASN A 215 -5.09 7.07 -21.31
C ASN A 215 -5.32 7.97 -20.08
N ILE A 216 -5.32 9.30 -20.27
CA ILE A 216 -5.57 10.26 -19.19
C ILE A 216 -6.95 10.00 -18.56
N PHE A 217 -7.98 9.78 -19.38
CA PHE A 217 -9.32 9.48 -18.89
C PHE A 217 -9.38 8.17 -18.07
N ILE A 218 -8.71 7.11 -18.54
CA ILE A 218 -8.71 5.81 -17.85
C ILE A 218 -7.94 5.91 -16.52
N GLU A 219 -6.81 6.62 -16.49
CA GLU A 219 -6.06 6.90 -15.26
C GLU A 219 -6.90 7.68 -14.24
N ASP A 220 -7.59 8.74 -14.69
CA ASP A 220 -8.50 9.52 -13.86
C ASP A 220 -9.65 8.65 -13.32
N PHE A 221 -10.29 7.85 -14.19
CA PHE A 221 -11.36 6.93 -13.83
C PHE A 221 -10.89 5.92 -12.76
N PHE A 222 -9.71 5.33 -12.92
CA PHE A 222 -9.16 4.41 -11.93
C PHE A 222 -8.91 5.09 -10.58
N THR A 223 -8.30 6.27 -10.63
CA THR A 223 -7.84 7.00 -9.44
C THR A 223 -9.01 7.57 -8.65
N ASN A 224 -10.01 8.13 -9.35
CA ASN A 224 -11.07 8.93 -8.74
C ASN A 224 -12.42 8.20 -8.64
N ILE A 225 -12.61 7.07 -9.32
CA ILE A 225 -13.87 6.30 -9.28
C ILE A 225 -13.62 4.86 -8.83
N LYS A 226 -12.89 4.06 -9.62
CA LYS A 226 -12.81 2.61 -9.39
C LYS A 226 -12.08 2.24 -8.10
N SER A 227 -10.91 2.84 -7.85
CA SER A 227 -10.12 2.57 -6.64
C SER A 227 -10.84 3.05 -5.37
N PRO A 228 -11.39 4.28 -5.30
CA PRO A 228 -12.20 4.73 -4.18
C PRO A 228 -13.42 3.84 -3.89
N ILE A 229 -14.17 3.42 -4.91
CA ILE A 229 -15.29 2.48 -4.75
C ILE A 229 -14.85 1.18 -4.07
N LYS A 230 -13.75 0.58 -4.52
CA LYS A 230 -13.24 -0.67 -3.93
C LYS A 230 -12.88 -0.49 -2.47
N LYS A 231 -12.17 0.60 -2.13
CA LYS A 231 -11.82 0.94 -0.74
C LYS A 231 -13.07 1.08 0.13
N MET A 232 -14.09 1.82 -0.34
CA MET A 232 -15.33 2.02 0.40
C MET A 232 -16.16 0.75 0.57
N LEU A 233 -16.19 -0.13 -0.44
CA LEU A 233 -16.88 -1.41 -0.33
C LEU A 233 -16.23 -2.33 0.71
N LEU A 234 -14.89 -2.38 0.75
CA LEU A 234 -14.19 -3.12 1.81
C LEU A 234 -14.49 -2.52 3.19
N SER A 235 -14.44 -1.20 3.34
CA SER A 235 -14.80 -0.51 4.58
C SER A 235 -16.24 -0.83 5.03
N ARG A 236 -17.18 -0.88 4.09
CA ARG A 236 -18.57 -1.28 4.36
C ARG A 236 -18.67 -2.73 4.85
N GLN A 237 -17.94 -3.66 4.24
CA GLN A 237 -17.90 -5.07 4.72
C GLN A 237 -17.34 -5.17 6.14
N ARG A 238 -16.27 -4.41 6.45
CA ARG A 238 -15.75 -4.27 7.82
C ARG A 238 -16.84 -3.83 8.79
N MET A 239 -17.57 -2.77 8.49
CA MET A 239 -18.61 -2.24 9.39
C MET A 239 -19.79 -3.19 9.58
N LEU A 240 -20.16 -3.98 8.56
CA LEU A 240 -21.24 -4.96 8.67
C LEU A 240 -20.89 -6.11 9.61
N PHE A 241 -19.66 -6.60 9.54
CA PHE A 241 -19.26 -7.83 10.24
C PHE A 241 -18.40 -7.58 11.47
N ASN A 242 -17.81 -6.40 11.62
CA ASN A 242 -17.00 -5.97 12.76
C ASN A 242 -17.23 -4.46 13.02
N PRO A 243 -18.44 -4.05 13.45
CA PRO A 243 -18.80 -2.63 13.62
C PRO A 243 -17.93 -1.91 14.65
N ASP A 244 -17.47 -2.62 15.67
CA ASP A 244 -16.66 -2.06 16.76
C ASP A 244 -15.16 -1.96 16.41
N LEU A 245 -14.73 -2.59 15.31
CA LEU A 245 -13.35 -2.54 14.85
C LEU A 245 -13.07 -1.14 14.30
N SER A 246 -12.57 -0.26 15.16
CA SER A 246 -12.10 1.08 14.83
C SER A 246 -10.58 1.03 14.63
N PHE A 247 -10.08 1.71 13.57
CA PHE A 247 -8.65 1.88 13.40
C PHE A 247 -8.23 3.10 14.21
N HIS A 248 -7.95 2.86 15.49
CA HIS A 248 -7.33 3.85 16.38
C HIS A 248 -5.81 3.70 16.37
N ASP A 249 -5.11 4.76 16.75
CA ASP A 249 -3.65 4.78 16.86
C ASP A 249 -3.14 3.64 17.77
N SER A 250 -3.91 3.28 18.80
CA SER A 250 -3.62 2.13 19.67
C SER A 250 -3.46 0.81 18.90
N VAL A 251 -4.32 0.56 17.92
CA VAL A 251 -4.24 -0.64 17.06
C VAL A 251 -2.94 -0.63 16.26
N LEU A 252 -2.57 0.52 15.68
CA LEU A 252 -1.33 0.65 14.90
C LEU A 252 -0.10 0.43 15.77
N LEU A 253 -0.10 0.96 17.00
CA LEU A 253 0.95 0.74 17.99
C LEU A 253 1.08 -0.75 18.37
N GLU A 254 -0.04 -1.44 18.61
CA GLU A 254 -0.06 -2.88 18.90
C GLU A 254 0.54 -3.70 17.75
N LEU A 255 0.16 -3.36 16.50
CA LEU A 255 0.70 -3.93 15.26
C LEU A 255 2.19 -3.60 15.03
N GLY A 256 2.80 -2.75 15.87
CA GLY A 256 4.23 -2.44 15.83
C GLY A 256 4.60 -1.26 14.94
N PHE A 257 3.62 -0.46 14.51
CA PHE A 257 3.88 0.82 13.87
C PHE A 257 4.25 1.87 14.92
N SER A 258 4.94 2.92 14.48
CA SER A 258 5.27 4.08 15.30
C SER A 258 4.66 5.35 14.72
N PRO A 259 4.30 6.35 15.52
CA PRO A 259 3.78 7.60 15.00
C PRO A 259 4.87 8.33 14.20
N CYS A 260 4.47 9.01 13.13
CA CYS A 260 5.36 9.91 12.42
C CYS A 260 5.69 11.12 13.29
N SER A 261 6.97 11.35 13.55
CA SER A 261 7.50 12.44 14.40
C SER A 261 7.26 13.86 13.86
N LYS A 262 6.73 13.99 12.65
CA LYS A 262 6.29 15.28 12.07
C LYS A 262 4.78 15.45 12.16
N CYS A 263 4.02 14.36 12.18
CA CYS A 263 2.57 14.41 12.29
C CYS A 263 2.10 14.47 13.75
N PHE A 264 2.86 13.88 14.67
CA PHE A 264 2.61 13.78 16.10
C PHE A 264 3.88 14.18 16.86
#